data_AF-A0A446BEY6-F1
#
_entry.id   AF-A0A446BEY6-F1
#
_cell.length_a   1.000
_cell.length_b   1.000
_cell.length_c   1.000
_cell.angle_alpha   90.00
_cell.angle_beta   90.00
_cell.angle_gamma   90.00
#
_symmetry.space_group_name_H-M   'P 1'
#
loop_
_entity.id
_entity.type
_entity.pdbx_description
1 polymer ?
#
loop_
_entity_poly.entity_id
_entity_poly.type
_entity_poly.pdbx_seq_one_letter_code
_entity_poly.pdbx_strand_id
1 'polypeptide(L)'
;MEAASDVAALAVASIPSLIDHVNKLSLTLTQTSRTVGTYLDILDFYTAVTALYSKPALLQHVEIAIPPPLLVYLLFFCPSLAVASRLCGILARYKRAWEAVMSSAVARKLTRPERDRIQAFNGFLMDISNCVWRGRAFSTTDENAQGCCVPQSIQPRLESYLRAADSDLSLATAFNLSHSPLLCLQSISLVRELEDLEADEIRARHGGPVTQASLNQLANRGGLSLSWQEYRAAVLAHLESKGLPGIPELMYNTMKNLMKARK
;
A
#
# COMPACT_ATOMS: atom_id res chain seq x y z
N MET A 1 7.85 -37.20 12.37
CA MET A 1 7.89 -37.51 10.92
C MET A 1 6.56 -38.03 10.38
N GLU A 2 5.50 -38.18 11.21
CA GLU A 2 4.16 -38.60 10.78
C GLU A 2 3.27 -37.45 10.27
N ALA A 3 3.44 -36.21 10.75
CA ALA A 3 2.59 -35.08 10.34
C ALA A 3 2.77 -34.62 8.87
N ALA A 4 3.89 -34.96 8.22
CA ALA A 4 4.13 -34.63 6.82
C ALA A 4 3.35 -35.54 5.85
N SER A 5 2.94 -36.72 6.31
CA SER A 5 2.18 -37.71 5.53
C SER A 5 0.73 -37.28 5.27
N ASP A 6 0.11 -36.55 6.20
CA ASP A 6 -1.31 -36.17 6.11
C ASP A 6 -1.56 -34.95 5.22
N VAL A 7 -0.59 -34.06 5.05
CA VAL A 7 -0.76 -32.84 4.23
C VAL A 7 -0.78 -33.16 2.74
N ALA A 8 -0.08 -34.22 2.32
CA ALA A 8 -0.11 -34.70 0.93
C ALA A 8 -1.45 -35.35 0.55
N ALA A 9 -2.22 -35.84 1.53
CA ALA A 9 -3.56 -36.38 1.33
C ALA A 9 -4.66 -35.30 1.25
N LEU A 10 -4.37 -34.09 1.73
CA LEU A 10 -5.27 -32.94 1.59
C LEU A 10 -5.26 -32.46 0.14
N ALA A 11 -6.42 -32.01 -0.37
CA ALA A 11 -6.57 -31.44 -1.71
C ALA A 11 -5.93 -30.04 -1.83
N VAL A 12 -4.68 -29.89 -1.40
CA VAL A 12 -3.91 -28.65 -1.31
C VAL A 12 -3.80 -27.94 -2.66
N ALA A 13 -3.78 -28.69 -3.75
CA ALA A 13 -3.78 -28.17 -5.12
C ALA A 13 -5.08 -27.45 -5.53
N SER A 14 -6.20 -27.65 -4.82
CA SER A 14 -7.47 -26.97 -5.11
C SER A 14 -7.51 -25.53 -4.57
N ILE A 15 -6.63 -25.19 -3.62
CA ILE A 15 -6.62 -23.89 -2.95
C ILE A 15 -6.35 -22.74 -3.94
N PRO A 16 -5.29 -22.78 -4.79
CA PRO A 16 -5.07 -21.73 -5.78
C PRO A 16 -6.24 -21.58 -6.75
N SER A 17 -6.85 -22.68 -7.20
CA SER A 17 -8.00 -22.65 -8.10
C SER A 17 -9.23 -22.00 -7.46
N LEU A 18 -9.47 -22.26 -6.17
CA LEU A 18 -10.53 -21.59 -5.41
C LEU A 18 -10.24 -20.08 -5.30
N ILE A 19 -9.00 -19.69 -4.98
CA ILE A 19 -8.61 -18.28 -4.90
C ILE A 19 -8.78 -17.59 -6.26
N ASP A 20 -8.37 -18.24 -7.36
CA ASP A 20 -8.54 -17.71 -8.71
C ASP A 20 -10.02 -17.57 -9.12
N HIS A 21 -10.90 -18.45 -8.62
CA HIS A 21 -12.34 -18.29 -8.80
C HIS A 21 -12.87 -17.07 -8.01
N VAL A 22 -12.51 -16.95 -6.74
CA VAL A 22 -12.93 -15.82 -5.90
C VAL A 22 -12.34 -14.49 -6.39
N ASN A 23 -11.17 -14.50 -7.01
CA ASN A 23 -10.58 -13.35 -7.70
C ASN A 23 -11.52 -12.79 -8.79
N LYS A 24 -12.14 -13.67 -9.59
CA LYS A 24 -13.12 -13.27 -10.62
C LYS A 24 -14.38 -12.71 -9.98
N LEU A 25 -14.92 -13.38 -8.95
CA LEU A 25 -16.08 -12.91 -8.22
C LEU A 25 -15.83 -11.53 -7.58
N SER A 26 -14.66 -11.33 -6.97
CA SER A 26 -14.26 -10.07 -6.35
C SER A 26 -14.21 -8.94 -7.37
N LEU A 27 -13.66 -9.18 -8.57
CA LEU A 27 -13.70 -8.21 -9.66
C LEU A 27 -15.13 -7.88 -10.13
N THR A 28 -16.00 -8.89 -10.22
CA THR A 28 -17.42 -8.66 -10.55
C THR A 28 -18.10 -7.83 -9.46
N LEU A 29 -17.86 -8.15 -8.20
CA LEU A 29 -18.43 -7.43 -7.05
C LEU A 29 -17.95 -5.97 -7.00
N THR A 30 -16.67 -5.69 -7.27
CA THR A 30 -16.19 -4.29 -7.33
C THR A 30 -16.75 -3.49 -8.49
N GLN A 31 -17.34 -4.15 -9.49
CA GLN A 31 -18.01 -3.48 -10.61
C GLN A 31 -19.52 -3.33 -10.40
N THR A 32 -20.14 -4.29 -9.71
CA THR A 32 -21.61 -4.39 -9.56
C THR A 32 -22.13 -3.89 -8.22
N SER A 33 -21.29 -3.90 -7.17
CA SER A 33 -21.61 -3.46 -5.81
C SER A 33 -20.45 -2.65 -5.22
N ARG A 34 -20.39 -1.36 -5.56
CA ARG A 34 -19.29 -0.45 -5.18
C ARG A 34 -19.45 0.12 -3.77
N THR A 35 -19.72 -0.73 -2.79
CA THR A 35 -19.87 -0.31 -1.39
C THR A 35 -18.60 -0.60 -0.59
N VAL A 36 -18.36 0.19 0.46
CA VAL A 36 -17.27 -0.08 1.40
C VAL A 36 -17.43 -1.47 2.04
N GLY A 37 -18.67 -1.89 2.35
CA GLY A 37 -18.96 -3.23 2.87
C GLY A 37 -18.46 -4.34 1.94
N THR A 38 -18.82 -4.26 0.66
CA THR A 38 -18.35 -5.23 -0.36
C THR A 38 -16.82 -5.27 -0.46
N TYR A 39 -16.14 -4.12 -0.38
CA TYR A 39 -14.68 -4.09 -0.38
C TYR A 39 -14.08 -4.72 0.88
N LEU A 40 -14.69 -4.52 2.04
CA LEU A 40 -14.27 -5.14 3.29
C LEU A 40 -14.47 -6.66 3.27
N ASP A 41 -15.57 -7.16 2.70
CA ASP A 41 -15.82 -8.60 2.54
C ASP A 41 -14.76 -9.26 1.65
N ILE A 42 -14.40 -8.59 0.54
CA ILE A 42 -13.30 -9.04 -0.34
C ILE A 42 -11.98 -9.08 0.44
N LEU A 43 -11.72 -8.07 1.28
CA LEU A 43 -10.51 -8.03 2.10
C LEU A 43 -10.53 -9.07 3.23
N ASP A 44 -11.70 -9.44 3.77
CA ASP A 44 -11.84 -10.53 4.74
C ASP A 44 -11.42 -11.87 4.12
N PHE A 45 -11.83 -12.12 2.88
CA PHE A 45 -11.37 -13.27 2.11
C PHE A 45 -9.84 -13.29 1.99
N TYR A 46 -9.21 -12.19 1.55
CA TYR A 46 -7.74 -12.16 1.46
C TYR A 46 -7.05 -12.19 2.82
N THR A 47 -7.70 -11.73 3.88
CA THR A 47 -7.20 -11.89 5.24
C THR A 47 -7.11 -13.38 5.60
N ALA A 48 -8.16 -14.17 5.28
CA ALA A 48 -8.13 -15.62 5.46
C ALA A 48 -7.05 -16.31 4.59
N VAL A 49 -6.89 -15.86 3.34
CA VAL A 49 -5.84 -16.38 2.43
C VAL A 49 -4.43 -16.08 2.99
N THR A 50 -4.18 -14.87 3.47
CA THR A 50 -2.86 -14.56 4.07
C THR A 50 -2.60 -15.31 5.37
N ALA A 51 -3.64 -15.64 6.15
CA ALA A 51 -3.50 -16.52 7.31
C ALA A 51 -3.06 -17.93 6.92
N LEU A 52 -3.56 -18.44 5.79
CA LEU A 52 -3.08 -19.71 5.21
C LEU A 52 -1.61 -19.63 4.81
N TYR A 53 -1.23 -18.57 4.08
CA TYR A 53 0.16 -18.34 3.63
C TYR A 53 1.13 -18.01 4.76
N SER A 54 0.65 -17.76 5.97
CA SER A 54 1.53 -17.56 7.15
C SER A 54 2.09 -18.87 7.71
N LYS A 55 1.67 -20.04 7.19
CA LYS A 55 2.10 -21.37 7.66
C LYS A 55 3.18 -21.96 6.74
N PRO A 56 4.46 -22.05 7.18
CA PRO A 56 5.55 -22.54 6.33
C PRO A 56 5.34 -23.97 5.79
N ALA A 57 4.75 -24.85 6.60
CA ALA A 57 4.44 -26.22 6.20
C ALA A 57 3.47 -26.28 4.99
N LEU A 58 2.54 -25.33 4.87
CA LEU A 58 1.63 -25.28 3.73
C LEU A 58 2.28 -24.64 2.50
N LEU A 59 3.17 -23.65 2.69
CA LEU A 59 3.90 -22.99 1.60
C LEU A 59 4.81 -23.95 0.82
N GLN A 60 5.19 -25.09 1.40
CA GLN A 60 5.92 -26.16 0.72
C GLN A 60 5.08 -26.85 -0.37
N HIS A 61 3.75 -26.83 -0.23
CA HIS A 61 2.82 -27.59 -1.07
C HIS A 61 1.80 -26.73 -1.82
N VAL A 62 1.62 -25.47 -1.42
CA VAL A 62 0.67 -24.52 -2.03
C VAL A 62 1.40 -23.46 -2.86
N GLU A 63 0.92 -23.22 -4.08
CA GLU A 63 1.29 -22.04 -4.85
C GLU A 63 0.60 -20.78 -4.32
N ILE A 64 1.33 -19.68 -4.25
CA ILE A 64 0.74 -18.39 -3.85
C ILE A 64 -0.04 -17.82 -5.05
N ALA A 65 -1.35 -17.78 -4.92
CA ALA A 65 -2.26 -17.08 -5.83
C ALA A 65 -2.40 -15.63 -5.36
N ILE A 66 -2.18 -14.68 -6.28
CA ILE A 66 -2.21 -13.25 -5.99
C ILE A 66 -3.56 -12.64 -6.38
N PRO A 67 -3.98 -11.53 -5.75
CA PRO A 67 -5.09 -10.75 -6.25
C PRO A 67 -4.81 -10.22 -7.68
N PRO A 68 -5.83 -10.08 -8.55
CA PRO A 68 -5.66 -9.46 -9.85
C PRO A 68 -5.22 -7.98 -9.71
N PRO A 69 -4.33 -7.46 -10.57
CA PRO A 69 -3.86 -6.08 -10.47
C PRO A 69 -4.99 -5.04 -10.45
N LEU A 70 -5.98 -5.19 -11.32
CA LEU A 70 -7.13 -4.29 -11.37
C LEU A 70 -7.91 -4.28 -10.04
N LEU A 71 -8.03 -5.43 -9.37
CA LEU A 71 -8.70 -5.51 -8.08
C LEU A 71 -7.93 -4.74 -7.01
N VAL A 72 -6.60 -4.88 -6.99
CA VAL A 72 -5.72 -4.15 -6.06
C VAL A 72 -5.89 -2.64 -6.24
N TYR A 73 -5.84 -2.15 -7.48
CA TYR A 73 -5.96 -0.71 -7.74
C TYR A 73 -7.38 -0.18 -7.44
N LEU A 74 -8.44 -0.93 -7.75
CA LEU A 74 -9.81 -0.55 -7.40
C LEU A 74 -10.02 -0.42 -5.89
N LEU A 75 -9.45 -1.36 -5.12
CA LEU A 75 -9.50 -1.31 -3.65
C LEU A 75 -8.63 -0.17 -3.10
N PHE A 76 -7.45 0.08 -3.68
CA PHE A 76 -6.54 1.13 -3.24
C PHE A 76 -7.09 2.55 -3.48
N PHE A 77 -7.71 2.79 -4.64
CA PHE A 77 -8.29 4.10 -5.00
C PHE A 77 -9.73 4.28 -4.51
N CYS A 78 -10.28 3.34 -3.76
CA CYS A 78 -11.56 3.52 -3.07
C CYS A 78 -11.46 4.67 -2.05
N PRO A 79 -12.50 5.53 -1.91
CA PRO A 79 -12.54 6.60 -0.92
C PRO A 79 -12.75 6.09 0.53
N SER A 80 -11.98 5.08 0.95
CA SER A 80 -11.99 4.53 2.31
C SER A 80 -10.59 4.23 2.81
N LEU A 81 -10.15 4.97 3.82
CA LEU A 81 -8.84 4.79 4.44
C LEU A 81 -8.72 3.41 5.12
N ALA A 82 -9.82 2.86 5.65
CA ALA A 82 -9.85 1.52 6.22
C ALA A 82 -9.58 0.44 5.15
N VAL A 83 -10.20 0.57 3.97
CA VAL A 83 -9.99 -0.36 2.84
C VAL A 83 -8.53 -0.28 2.37
N ALA A 84 -8.01 0.94 2.14
CA ALA A 84 -6.62 1.14 1.71
C ALA A 84 -5.62 0.59 2.74
N SER A 85 -5.83 0.85 4.04
CA SER A 85 -4.98 0.33 5.10
C SER A 85 -5.00 -1.20 5.17
N ARG A 86 -6.19 -1.82 5.19
CA ARG A 86 -6.33 -3.28 5.20
C ARG A 86 -5.69 -3.95 3.98
N LEU A 87 -5.89 -3.38 2.78
CA LEU A 87 -5.25 -3.84 1.56
C LEU A 87 -3.73 -3.83 1.71
N CYS A 88 -3.15 -2.71 2.11
CA CYS A 88 -1.71 -2.58 2.28
C CYS A 88 -1.13 -3.59 3.29
N GLY A 89 -1.85 -3.87 4.38
CA GLY A 89 -1.48 -4.92 5.35
C GLY A 89 -1.54 -6.34 4.76
N ILE A 90 -2.54 -6.64 3.93
CA ILE A 90 -2.63 -7.89 3.18
C ILE A 90 -1.44 -8.03 2.23
N LEU A 91 -1.13 -7.00 1.44
CA LEU A 91 0.00 -7.00 0.52
C LEU A 91 1.34 -7.17 1.26
N ALA A 92 1.49 -6.55 2.42
CA ALA A 92 2.64 -6.76 3.29
C ALA A 92 2.80 -8.23 3.71
N ARG A 93 1.70 -8.92 4.08
CA ARG A 93 1.70 -10.35 4.42
C ARG A 93 2.03 -11.24 3.22
N TYR A 94 1.49 -10.94 2.05
CA TYR A 94 1.86 -11.62 0.82
C TYR A 94 3.35 -11.51 0.51
N LYS A 95 3.94 -10.31 0.68
CA LYS A 95 5.37 -10.10 0.49
C LYS A 95 6.18 -11.01 1.43
N ARG A 96 5.82 -11.09 2.71
CA ARG A 96 6.48 -11.99 3.67
C ARG A 96 6.32 -13.46 3.30
N ALA A 97 5.17 -13.86 2.78
CA ALA A 97 4.95 -15.23 2.31
C ALA A 97 5.87 -15.57 1.13
N TRP A 98 6.02 -14.66 0.16
CA TRP A 98 6.98 -14.83 -0.94
C TRP A 98 8.42 -14.91 -0.45
N GLU A 99 8.82 -14.05 0.49
CA GLU A 99 10.14 -14.11 1.13
C GLU A 99 10.38 -15.44 1.83
N ALA A 100 9.36 -15.98 2.52
CA ALA A 100 9.45 -17.30 3.16
C ALA A 100 9.62 -18.43 2.14
N VAL A 101 8.89 -18.41 1.02
CA VAL A 101 9.04 -19.39 -0.08
C VAL A 101 10.43 -19.34 -0.70
N MET A 102 11.00 -18.13 -0.87
CA MET A 102 12.33 -17.93 -1.42
C MET A 102 13.46 -18.22 -0.42
N SER A 103 13.15 -18.30 0.87
CA SER A 103 14.13 -18.59 1.92
C SER A 103 14.47 -20.09 1.99
N SER A 104 15.58 -20.39 2.66
CA SER A 104 16.01 -21.77 2.95
C SER A 104 15.02 -22.56 3.82
N ALA A 105 14.02 -21.91 4.44
CA ALA A 105 13.05 -22.56 5.32
C ALA A 105 12.01 -23.42 4.56
N VAL A 106 11.69 -23.05 3.31
CA VAL A 106 10.74 -23.78 2.45
C VAL A 106 11.49 -24.50 1.32
N ALA A 107 12.59 -23.89 0.82
CA ALA A 107 13.56 -24.49 -0.09
C ALA A 107 12.97 -25.23 -1.31
N ARG A 108 11.89 -24.70 -1.92
CA ARG A 108 11.33 -25.24 -3.18
C ARG A 108 11.69 -24.36 -4.37
N LYS A 109 11.95 -24.99 -5.53
CA LYS A 109 12.19 -24.27 -6.78
C LYS A 109 10.89 -23.61 -7.25
N LEU A 110 10.94 -22.31 -7.50
CA LEU A 110 9.82 -21.56 -8.07
C LEU A 110 9.54 -22.04 -9.50
N THR A 111 8.28 -22.28 -9.80
CA THR A 111 7.82 -22.56 -11.16
C THR A 111 7.84 -21.27 -12.01
N ARG A 112 7.70 -21.39 -13.34
CA ARG A 112 7.58 -20.21 -14.21
C ARG A 112 6.34 -19.35 -13.90
N PRO A 113 5.13 -19.92 -13.73
CA PRO A 113 3.94 -19.15 -13.35
C PRO A 113 4.11 -18.37 -12.04
N GLU A 114 4.83 -18.94 -11.06
CA GLU A 114 5.09 -18.24 -9.80
C GLU A 114 6.01 -17.04 -9.97
N ARG A 115 7.03 -17.15 -10.83
CA ARG A 115 7.88 -15.99 -11.18
C ARG A 115 7.07 -14.88 -11.84
N ASP A 116 6.16 -15.23 -12.75
CA ASP A 116 5.29 -14.26 -13.41
C ASP A 116 4.35 -13.57 -12.39
N ARG A 117 3.80 -14.34 -11.43
CA ARG A 117 3.01 -13.80 -10.30
C ARG A 117 3.84 -12.89 -9.41
N ILE A 118 5.08 -13.25 -9.08
CA ILE A 118 5.99 -12.39 -8.29
C ILE A 118 6.27 -11.07 -9.03
N GLN A 119 6.49 -11.12 -10.34
CA GLN A 119 6.71 -9.91 -11.14
C GLN A 119 5.48 -8.99 -11.11
N ALA A 120 4.28 -9.54 -11.34
CA ALA A 120 3.03 -8.80 -11.25
C ALA A 120 2.80 -8.23 -9.84
N PHE A 121 3.12 -9.01 -8.80
CA PHE A 121 3.04 -8.62 -7.40
C PHE A 121 3.95 -7.43 -7.08
N ASN A 122 5.22 -7.50 -7.50
CA ASN A 122 6.17 -6.41 -7.33
C ASN A 122 5.73 -5.14 -8.05
N GLY A 123 5.02 -5.26 -9.18
CA GLY A 123 4.48 -4.11 -9.90
C GLY A 123 3.49 -3.29 -9.10
N PHE A 124 2.49 -3.90 -8.46
CA PHE A 124 1.56 -3.13 -7.64
C PHE A 124 2.19 -2.63 -6.34
N LEU A 125 3.18 -3.32 -5.75
CA LEU A 125 3.93 -2.80 -4.61
C LEU A 125 4.67 -1.51 -4.97
N MET A 126 5.28 -1.52 -6.16
CA MET A 126 6.02 -0.38 -6.68
C MET A 126 5.09 0.79 -6.96
N ASP A 127 3.96 0.53 -7.61
CA ASP A 127 2.94 1.54 -7.93
C ASP A 127 2.35 2.19 -6.66
N ILE A 128 1.95 1.40 -5.66
CA ILE A 128 1.43 1.94 -4.39
C ILE A 128 2.51 2.75 -3.66
N SER A 129 3.76 2.27 -3.68
CA SER A 129 4.89 3.02 -3.11
C SER A 129 5.14 4.33 -3.88
N ASN A 130 4.90 4.34 -5.19
CA ASN A 130 4.98 5.53 -6.02
C ASN A 130 3.90 6.56 -5.69
N CYS A 131 2.67 6.11 -5.47
CA CYS A 131 1.57 6.95 -5.00
C CYS A 131 1.84 7.52 -3.61
N VAL A 132 1.99 6.66 -2.60
CA VAL A 132 2.00 7.06 -1.18
C VAL A 132 3.33 7.72 -0.81
N TRP A 133 4.46 7.11 -1.21
CA TRP A 133 5.77 7.51 -0.72
C TRP A 133 6.58 8.34 -1.72
N ARG A 134 6.80 7.84 -2.94
CA ARG A 134 7.83 8.42 -3.81
C ARG A 134 7.36 9.67 -4.57
N GLY A 135 6.06 9.96 -4.61
CA GLY A 135 5.51 11.10 -5.34
C GLY A 135 5.68 10.94 -6.86
N ARG A 136 5.44 9.74 -7.36
CA ARG A 136 5.54 9.36 -8.78
C ARG A 136 4.34 8.54 -9.23
N ALA A 137 3.15 8.92 -8.78
CA ALA A 137 1.92 8.21 -9.11
C ALA A 137 1.80 7.99 -10.63
N PHE A 138 1.36 6.80 -11.02
CA PHE A 138 1.18 6.34 -12.41
C PHE A 138 2.43 6.29 -13.30
N SER A 139 3.62 6.54 -12.76
CA SER A 139 4.87 6.34 -13.50
C SER A 139 5.05 4.87 -13.87
N THR A 140 5.55 4.63 -15.09
CA THR A 140 5.98 3.32 -15.59
C THR A 140 7.50 3.26 -15.79
N THR A 141 8.24 4.27 -15.33
CA THR A 141 9.70 4.37 -15.54
C THR A 141 10.49 3.62 -14.46
N ASP A 142 9.89 3.43 -13.30
CA ASP A 142 10.50 2.72 -12.20
C ASP A 142 10.50 1.20 -12.46
N GLU A 143 11.49 0.50 -11.92
CA GLU A 143 11.59 -0.96 -12.01
C GLU A 143 10.31 -1.65 -11.52
N ASN A 144 9.72 -2.51 -12.35
CA ASN A 144 8.46 -3.22 -12.14
C ASN A 144 7.17 -2.37 -12.20
N ALA A 145 7.24 -1.04 -12.20
CA ALA A 145 6.06 -0.19 -12.16
C ALA A 145 5.13 -0.39 -13.37
N GLN A 146 3.83 -0.45 -13.12
CA GLN A 146 2.78 -0.68 -14.13
C GLN A 146 1.85 0.53 -14.28
N GLY A 147 2.14 1.63 -13.58
CA GLY A 147 1.37 2.87 -13.67
C GLY A 147 -0.06 2.72 -13.16
N CYS A 148 -0.30 1.82 -12.21
CA CYS A 148 -1.63 1.47 -11.68
C CYS A 148 -2.66 1.06 -12.76
N CYS A 149 -2.20 0.49 -13.87
CA CYS A 149 -3.03 0.20 -15.05
C CYS A 149 -3.71 1.44 -15.68
N VAL A 150 -3.25 2.66 -15.38
CA VAL A 150 -3.74 3.87 -16.03
C VAL A 150 -3.05 4.03 -17.39
N PRO A 151 -3.79 4.09 -18.51
CA PRO A 151 -3.19 4.27 -19.83
C PRO A 151 -2.34 5.54 -19.90
N GLN A 152 -1.12 5.43 -20.44
CA GLN A 152 -0.20 6.56 -20.59
C GLN A 152 -0.80 7.71 -21.43
N SER A 153 -1.69 7.39 -22.39
CA SER A 153 -2.40 8.39 -23.20
C SER A 153 -3.36 9.26 -22.40
N ILE A 154 -3.81 8.82 -21.23
CA ILE A 154 -4.74 9.55 -20.36
C ILE A 154 -3.99 10.43 -19.34
N GLN A 155 -2.76 10.06 -18.97
CA GLN A 155 -2.01 10.76 -17.93
C GLN A 155 -1.81 12.27 -18.21
N PRO A 156 -1.43 12.73 -19.43
CA PRO A 156 -1.32 14.16 -19.72
C PRO A 156 -2.64 14.91 -19.54
N ARG A 157 -3.76 14.27 -19.89
CA ARG A 157 -5.10 14.88 -19.73
C ARG A 157 -5.47 15.05 -18.26
N LEU A 158 -5.12 14.06 -17.43
CA LEU A 158 -5.32 14.15 -15.98
C LEU A 158 -4.40 15.20 -15.34
N GLU A 159 -3.13 15.27 -15.75
CA GLU A 159 -2.21 16.33 -15.30
C GLU A 159 -2.76 17.71 -15.65
N SER A 160 -3.18 17.93 -16.90
CA SER A 160 -3.78 19.21 -17.31
C SER A 160 -5.04 19.56 -16.51
N TYR A 161 -5.89 18.57 -16.23
CA TYR A 161 -7.07 18.76 -15.40
C TYR A 161 -6.72 19.20 -13.98
N LEU A 162 -5.76 18.52 -13.33
CA LEU A 162 -5.33 18.86 -11.97
C LEU A 162 -4.70 20.25 -11.91
N ARG A 163 -3.83 20.58 -12.87
CA ARG A 163 -3.18 21.90 -12.96
C ARG A 163 -4.17 23.03 -13.21
N ALA A 164 -5.25 22.75 -13.92
CA ALA A 164 -6.32 23.72 -14.13
C ALA A 164 -7.16 23.95 -12.86
N ALA A 165 -7.30 22.93 -12.01
CA ALA A 165 -7.99 23.04 -10.73
C ALA A 165 -7.11 23.71 -9.65
N ASP A 166 -5.83 23.37 -9.63
CA ASP A 166 -4.82 23.91 -8.71
C ASP A 166 -3.45 23.87 -9.41
N SER A 167 -2.86 25.05 -9.64
CA SER A 167 -1.58 25.17 -10.35
C SER A 167 -0.43 24.48 -9.65
N ASP A 168 -0.50 24.30 -8.33
CA ASP A 168 0.56 23.68 -7.53
C ASP A 168 0.43 22.15 -7.45
N LEU A 169 -0.73 21.61 -7.82
CA LEU A 169 -1.00 20.17 -7.81
C LEU A 169 -0.47 19.47 -9.07
N SER A 170 0.22 18.35 -8.88
CA SER A 170 0.64 17.46 -9.97
C SER A 170 0.02 16.09 -9.81
N LEU A 171 -0.27 15.41 -10.92
CA LEU A 171 -0.72 14.02 -10.94
C LEU A 171 0.28 13.11 -10.20
N ALA A 172 1.58 13.35 -10.36
CA ALA A 172 2.62 12.55 -9.74
C ALA A 172 2.57 12.57 -8.20
N THR A 173 2.15 13.71 -7.62
CA THR A 173 2.12 13.92 -6.16
C THR A 173 0.71 13.87 -5.57
N ALA A 174 -0.34 13.82 -6.39
CA ALA A 174 -1.74 13.89 -5.96
C ALA A 174 -2.15 12.78 -4.96
N PHE A 175 -1.45 11.64 -4.93
CA PHE A 175 -1.76 10.51 -4.06
C PHE A 175 -0.73 10.28 -2.95
N ASN A 176 0.18 11.24 -2.72
CA ASN A 176 1.14 11.15 -1.64
C ASN A 176 0.48 11.44 -0.28
N LEU A 177 1.24 11.24 0.81
CA LEU A 177 0.75 11.44 2.19
C LEU A 177 0.02 12.78 2.39
N SER A 178 0.45 13.84 1.73
CA SER A 178 -0.02 15.20 1.98
C SER A 178 -1.18 15.64 1.09
N HIS A 179 -1.24 15.16 -0.15
CA HIS A 179 -2.27 15.55 -1.13
C HIS A 179 -3.33 14.47 -1.34
N SER A 180 -3.07 13.23 -0.93
CA SER A 180 -4.01 12.13 -1.10
C SER A 180 -5.34 12.47 -0.41
N PRO A 181 -6.48 12.36 -1.12
CA PRO A 181 -7.80 12.53 -0.52
C PRO A 181 -8.07 11.61 0.68
N LEU A 182 -7.33 10.48 0.77
CA LEU A 182 -7.45 9.54 1.88
C LEU A 182 -6.60 9.91 3.10
N LEU A 183 -5.50 10.65 2.91
CA LEU A 183 -4.47 10.81 3.93
C LEU A 183 -4.27 12.27 4.35
N CYS A 184 -4.68 13.24 3.54
CA CYS A 184 -4.43 14.66 3.79
C CYS A 184 -4.95 15.12 5.16
N LEU A 185 -6.11 14.60 5.60
CA LEU A 185 -6.67 14.89 6.92
C LEU A 185 -5.78 14.35 8.04
N GLN A 186 -5.38 13.08 7.99
CA GLN A 186 -4.51 12.49 9.02
C GLN A 186 -3.15 13.20 9.07
N SER A 187 -2.62 13.55 7.90
CA SER A 187 -1.38 14.28 7.74
C SER A 187 -1.41 15.67 8.37
N ILE A 188 -2.46 16.46 8.13
CA ILE A 188 -2.57 17.79 8.74
C ILE A 188 -2.96 17.71 10.22
N SER A 189 -3.76 16.72 10.62
CA SER A 189 -4.10 16.48 12.02
C SER A 189 -2.87 16.21 12.87
N LEU A 190 -1.93 15.40 12.38
CA LEU A 190 -0.65 15.19 13.06
C LEU A 190 0.11 16.50 13.26
N VAL A 191 0.25 17.34 12.22
CA VAL A 191 0.99 18.61 12.34
C VAL A 191 0.31 19.52 13.36
N ARG A 192 -1.03 19.57 13.38
CA ARG A 192 -1.77 20.34 14.37
C ARG A 192 -1.57 19.81 15.79
N GLU A 193 -1.58 18.49 15.98
CA GLU A 193 -1.28 17.86 17.27
C GLU A 193 0.14 18.24 17.75
N LEU A 194 1.14 18.29 16.85
CA LEU A 194 2.50 18.73 17.19
C LEU A 194 2.55 20.25 17.51
N GLU A 195 1.85 21.08 16.74
CA GLU A 195 1.76 22.52 16.98
C GLU A 195 1.06 22.85 18.29
N ASP A 196 0.08 22.05 18.71
CA ASP A 196 -0.59 22.22 20.00
C ASP A 196 0.32 21.85 21.19
N LEU A 197 1.28 20.92 20.99
CA LEU A 197 2.28 20.59 22.01
C LEU A 197 3.34 21.70 22.19
N GLU A 198 3.66 22.41 21.11
CA GLU A 198 4.65 23.51 21.10
C GLU A 198 3.97 24.89 21.06
N ALA A 199 2.71 25.00 21.49
CA ALA A 199 1.87 26.18 21.30
C ALA A 199 2.47 27.49 21.85
N ASP A 200 3.25 27.41 22.93
CA ASP A 200 3.91 28.56 23.56
C ASP A 200 5.23 28.95 22.87
N GLU A 201 5.78 28.06 22.03
CA GLU A 201 7.07 28.23 21.36
C GLU A 201 6.92 28.69 19.89
N ILE A 202 5.79 28.36 19.26
CA ILE A 202 5.51 28.69 17.86
C ILE A 202 4.72 29.99 17.69
N ARG A 203 5.03 30.74 16.63
CA ARG A 203 4.34 32.00 16.26
C ARG A 203 3.43 31.85 15.04
N ALA A 204 3.56 30.76 14.30
CA ALA A 204 2.82 30.49 13.08
C ALA A 204 2.40 29.01 13.02
N ARG A 205 1.18 28.77 12.54
CA ARG A 205 0.64 27.43 12.28
C ARG A 205 0.58 27.14 10.78
N HIS A 206 0.63 25.86 10.44
CA HIS A 206 0.70 25.38 9.08
C HIS A 206 -0.69 25.37 8.41
N GLY A 207 -0.83 26.04 7.26
CA GLY A 207 -2.10 26.15 6.54
C GLY A 207 -2.53 24.89 5.77
N GLY A 208 -1.57 24.02 5.43
CA GLY A 208 -1.79 22.84 4.59
C GLY A 208 -1.82 23.17 3.09
N PRO A 209 -1.67 22.17 2.19
CA PRO A 209 -1.16 20.81 2.44
C PRO A 209 0.31 20.84 2.86
N VAL A 210 0.75 19.84 3.64
CA VAL A 210 2.12 19.80 4.18
C VAL A 210 3.10 19.32 3.11
N THR A 211 4.00 20.17 2.66
CA THR A 211 5.02 19.86 1.66
C THR A 211 6.40 20.20 2.22
N GLN A 212 7.46 19.71 1.58
CA GLN A 212 8.82 20.10 1.97
C GLN A 212 9.00 21.63 1.89
N ALA A 213 8.44 22.28 0.86
CA ALA A 213 8.51 23.72 0.70
C ALA A 213 7.73 24.45 1.80
N SER A 214 6.53 23.99 2.15
CA SER A 214 5.70 24.65 3.16
C SER A 214 6.22 24.43 4.58
N LEU A 215 6.87 23.29 4.88
CA LEU A 215 7.58 23.09 6.16
C LEU A 215 8.77 24.05 6.30
N ASN A 216 9.57 24.23 5.25
CA ASN A 216 10.67 25.20 5.26
C ASN A 216 10.14 26.63 5.47
N GLN A 217 9.02 26.99 4.82
CA GLN A 217 8.38 28.28 5.02
C GLN A 217 7.81 28.44 6.44
N LEU A 218 7.25 27.39 7.03
CA LEU A 218 6.74 27.39 8.40
C LEU A 218 7.88 27.69 9.40
N ALA A 219 9.00 26.97 9.28
CA ALA A 219 10.17 27.19 10.14
C ALA A 219 10.69 28.64 10.04
N ASN A 220 10.77 29.20 8.82
CA ASN A 220 11.17 30.59 8.59
C ASN A 220 10.21 31.63 9.21
N ARG A 221 8.94 31.28 9.40
CA ARG A 221 7.93 32.13 10.05
C ARG A 221 7.88 31.95 11.57
N GLY A 222 8.81 31.17 12.14
CA GLY A 222 8.82 30.83 13.57
C GLY A 222 7.73 29.84 13.97
N GLY A 223 7.29 28.99 13.04
CA GLY A 223 6.44 27.84 13.36
C GLY A 223 7.27 26.59 13.65
N LEU A 224 6.61 25.42 13.66
CA LEU A 224 7.23 24.12 13.91
C LEU A 224 8.42 23.85 12.99
N SER A 225 9.56 23.45 13.57
CA SER A 225 10.76 23.07 12.83
C SER A 225 10.82 21.56 12.62
N LEU A 226 10.19 21.08 11.54
CA LEU A 226 10.07 19.66 11.22
C LEU A 226 10.66 19.37 9.83
N SER A 227 11.62 18.43 9.74
CA SER A 227 12.16 18.04 8.43
C SER A 227 11.15 17.22 7.63
N TRP A 228 11.32 17.20 6.31
CA TRP A 228 10.43 16.43 5.43
C TRP A 228 10.43 14.93 5.74
N GLN A 229 11.56 14.34 6.12
CA GLN A 229 11.61 12.91 6.43
C GLN A 229 10.98 12.59 7.79
N GLU A 230 11.23 13.43 8.80
CA GLU A 230 10.59 13.30 10.12
C GLU A 230 9.08 13.41 10.01
N TYR A 231 8.57 14.42 9.28
CA TYR A 231 7.15 14.57 9.01
C TYR A 231 6.55 13.29 8.41
N ARG A 232 7.15 12.76 7.34
CA ARG A 232 6.59 11.57 6.68
C ARG A 232 6.64 10.33 7.56
N ALA A 233 7.70 10.14 8.32
CA ALA A 233 7.81 9.03 9.27
C ALA A 233 6.77 9.17 10.40
N ALA A 234 6.58 10.40 10.92
CA ALA A 234 5.59 10.70 11.93
C ALA A 234 4.16 10.48 11.41
N VAL A 235 3.85 10.80 10.16
CA VAL A 235 2.55 10.46 9.53
C VAL A 235 2.30 8.96 9.54
N LEU A 236 3.31 8.14 9.22
CA LEU A 236 3.15 6.68 9.28
C LEU A 236 2.90 6.20 10.72
N ALA A 237 3.65 6.72 11.70
CA ALA A 237 3.43 6.39 13.11
C ALA A 237 2.04 6.84 13.61
N HIS A 238 1.55 8.00 13.15
CA HIS A 238 0.22 8.50 13.45
C HIS A 238 -0.88 7.60 12.88
N LEU A 239 -0.71 7.07 11.66
CA LEU A 239 -1.64 6.08 11.12
C LEU A 239 -1.66 4.79 11.96
N GLU A 240 -0.49 4.31 12.43
CA GLU A 240 -0.43 3.16 13.33
C GLU A 240 -1.19 3.43 14.64
N SER A 241 -1.01 4.61 15.25
CA SER A 241 -1.68 4.97 16.52
C SER A 241 -3.19 5.13 16.38
N LYS A 242 -3.70 5.49 15.20
CA LYS A 242 -5.14 5.54 14.89
C LYS A 242 -5.72 4.18 14.43
N GLY A 243 -4.96 3.08 14.56
CA GLY A 243 -5.44 1.75 14.21
C GLY A 243 -5.45 1.43 12.72
N LEU A 244 -4.63 2.14 11.92
CA LEU A 244 -4.52 1.98 10.48
C LEU A 244 -3.11 1.51 10.07
N PRO A 245 -2.62 0.37 10.58
CA PRO A 245 -1.20 -0.01 10.48
C PRO A 245 -0.77 -0.45 9.09
N GLY A 246 -1.69 -0.80 8.18
CA GLY A 246 -1.31 -1.51 6.96
C GLY A 246 -0.56 -0.67 5.94
N ILE A 247 -0.88 0.63 5.79
CA ILE A 247 -0.06 1.54 4.95
C ILE A 247 1.36 1.66 5.50
N PRO A 248 1.56 2.01 6.79
CA PRO A 248 2.88 1.96 7.43
C PRO A 248 3.61 0.65 7.22
N GLU A 249 2.95 -0.48 7.54
CA GLU A 249 3.50 -1.82 7.43
C GLU A 249 4.02 -2.12 6.00
N LEU A 250 3.23 -1.76 4.99
CA LEU A 250 3.64 -1.91 3.59
C LEU A 250 4.84 -1.04 3.26
N MET A 251 4.81 0.25 3.62
CA MET A 251 5.89 1.19 3.33
C MET A 251 7.20 0.75 3.99
N TYR A 252 7.16 0.32 5.25
CA TYR A 252 8.34 -0.23 5.92
C TYR A 252 8.81 -1.52 5.25
N ASN A 253 7.94 -2.36 4.71
CA ASN A 253 8.36 -3.60 4.05
C ASN A 253 8.92 -3.40 2.63
N THR A 254 8.56 -2.32 1.93
CA THR A 254 8.97 -2.07 0.54
C THR A 254 10.08 -1.02 0.39
N MET A 255 10.18 -0.06 1.32
CA MET A 255 11.14 1.03 1.22
C MET A 255 12.41 0.74 2.02
N LYS A 256 13.50 0.38 1.31
CA LYS A 256 14.81 0.08 1.92
C LYS A 256 15.31 1.14 2.91
N ASN A 257 15.04 2.42 2.65
CA ASN A 257 15.47 3.52 3.51
C ASN A 257 14.67 3.57 4.82
N LEU A 258 13.38 3.25 4.77
CA LEU A 258 12.51 3.18 5.96
C LEU A 258 12.77 1.92 6.79
N MET A 259 13.11 0.80 6.14
CA MET A 259 13.47 -0.45 6.83
C MET A 259 14.61 -0.26 7.84
N LYS A 260 15.57 0.62 7.54
CA LYS A 260 16.72 0.88 8.40
C LYS A 260 16.39 1.77 9.61
N ALA A 261 15.37 2.60 9.50
CA ALA A 261 14.98 3.56 10.54
C ALA A 261 14.10 2.94 11.66
N ARG A 262 13.58 1.72 11.46
CA ARG A 262 12.76 0.99 12.44
C ARG A 262 13.55 -0.05 13.26
N LYS A 263 14.87 -0.16 13.04
CA LYS A 263 15.78 -1.01 13.81
C LYS A 263 16.53 -0.15 14.83
#